data_AF-A0A1T4ZBY7-F1
#
_entry.id   AF-A0A1T4ZBY7-F1
#
_cell.length_a   1.000
_cell.length_b   1.000
_cell.length_c   1.000
_cell.angle_alpha   90.00
_cell.angle_beta   90.00
_cell.angle_gamma   90.00
#
_symmetry.space_group_name_H-M   'P 1'
#
loop_
_entity.id
_entity.type
_entity.pdbx_description
1 polymer ?
#
loop_
_entity_poly.entity_id
_entity_poly.type
_entity_poly.pdbx_seq_one_letter_code
_entity_poly.pdbx_strand_id
1 'polypeptide(L)'
;MRHKTEFGIRLDQLEASPEMEIYRNLQALSASYRVFAVNYNELIKYLEHLKNPRESLSLYNNIDKQKEVNLLIDETSRLFHNFLASAKTLVDHTRVIVKRLYSNQEFIKEYQAKIDQDIANNDVQKFVQYLRNYTQHYTLPIPALQIEFAEDIEMSMRLDVNILKQWGEWKSSRSYLETLGDNLSLIYLSNEYFILIQNFYQWLTERQEQLHKSDKLLSI
;
A
#
# COMPACT_ATOMS: atom_id res chain seq x y z
N MET A 1 23.26 20.78 -19.33
CA MET A 1 24.28 21.78 -19.71
C MET A 1 25.59 21.00 -19.77
N ARG A 2 26.25 20.86 -20.93
CA ARG A 2 27.46 19.99 -21.02
C ARG A 2 28.63 20.67 -20.33
N HIS A 3 29.30 19.95 -19.45
CA HIS A 3 30.44 20.49 -18.72
C HIS A 3 31.69 20.53 -19.61
N LYS A 4 32.57 21.52 -19.39
CA LYS A 4 33.79 21.72 -20.20
C LYS A 4 35.09 21.29 -19.50
N THR A 5 35.02 20.99 -18.20
CA THR A 5 36.18 20.49 -17.44
C THR A 5 36.26 18.97 -17.58
N GLU A 6 37.45 18.40 -17.48
CA GLU A 6 37.64 16.94 -17.52
C GLU A 6 36.78 16.23 -16.46
N PHE A 7 36.74 16.79 -15.25
CA PHE A 7 35.87 16.31 -14.18
C PHE A 7 34.39 16.34 -14.59
N GLY A 8 33.92 17.45 -15.17
CA GLY A 8 32.52 17.56 -15.57
C GLY A 8 32.16 16.65 -16.75
N ILE A 9 33.10 16.39 -17.67
CA ILE A 9 32.89 15.41 -18.75
C ILE A 9 32.74 14.00 -18.16
N ARG A 10 33.57 13.63 -17.17
CA ARG A 10 33.45 12.34 -16.47
C ARG A 10 32.14 12.24 -15.69
N LEU A 11 31.68 13.34 -15.08
CA LEU A 11 30.37 13.38 -14.43
C LEU A 11 29.23 13.19 -15.43
N ASP A 12 29.25 13.90 -16.56
CA ASP A 12 28.26 13.74 -17.64
C ASP A 12 28.24 12.28 -18.18
N GLN A 13 29.40 11.63 -18.28
CA GLN A 13 29.52 10.23 -18.67
C GLN A 13 28.94 9.26 -17.64
N LEU A 14 29.22 9.50 -16.35
CA LEU A 14 28.67 8.71 -15.26
C LEU A 14 27.15 8.86 -15.21
N GLU A 15 26.62 10.08 -15.29
CA GLU A 15 25.18 10.34 -15.26
C GLU A 15 24.41 9.68 -16.41
N ALA A 16 25.08 9.48 -17.56
CA ALA A 16 24.54 8.81 -18.73
C ALA A 16 24.80 7.29 -18.74
N SER A 17 25.45 6.73 -17.71
CA SER A 17 25.82 5.32 -17.68
C SER A 17 24.62 4.40 -17.39
N PRO A 18 24.64 3.15 -17.87
CA PRO A 18 23.61 2.15 -17.55
C PRO A 18 23.46 1.89 -16.05
N GLU A 19 24.56 1.93 -15.29
CA GLU A 19 24.58 1.73 -13.84
C GLU A 19 23.84 2.86 -13.12
N MET A 20 24.01 4.10 -13.57
CA MET A 20 23.26 5.24 -13.03
C MET A 20 21.78 5.19 -13.40
N GLU A 21 21.42 4.66 -14.57
CA GLU A 21 20.02 4.39 -14.91
C GLU A 21 19.40 3.37 -13.95
N ILE A 22 20.07 2.24 -13.71
CA ILE A 22 19.64 1.21 -12.76
C ILE A 22 19.46 1.83 -11.37
N TYR A 23 20.47 2.54 -10.88
CA TYR A 23 20.44 3.19 -9.56
C TYR A 23 19.25 4.13 -9.40
N ARG A 24 19.01 5.03 -10.36
CA ARG A 24 17.89 5.99 -10.32
C ARG A 24 16.53 5.28 -10.30
N ASN A 25 16.37 4.22 -11.09
CA ASN A 25 15.12 3.46 -11.12
C ASN A 25 14.89 2.67 -9.82
N LEU A 26 15.93 2.07 -9.23
CA LEU A 26 15.83 1.42 -7.92
C LEU A 26 15.50 2.43 -6.81
N GLN A 27 16.09 3.62 -6.83
CA GLN A 27 15.72 4.71 -5.92
C GLN A 27 14.26 5.15 -6.08
N ALA A 28 13.77 5.29 -7.32
CA ALA A 28 12.38 5.65 -7.59
C ALA A 28 11.39 4.58 -7.10
N LEU A 29 11.75 3.30 -7.25
CA LEU A 29 10.99 2.18 -6.71
C LEU A 29 10.95 2.22 -5.17
N SER A 30 12.11 2.40 -4.53
CA SER A 30 12.23 2.56 -3.07
C SER A 30 11.41 3.75 -2.56
N ALA A 31 11.43 4.88 -3.27
CA ALA A 31 10.61 6.04 -2.93
C ALA A 31 9.10 5.75 -3.04
N SER A 32 8.68 5.01 -4.08
CA SER A 32 7.29 4.61 -4.24
C SER A 32 6.83 3.70 -3.10
N TYR A 33 7.67 2.75 -2.69
CA TYR A 33 7.39 1.89 -1.53
C TYR A 33 7.28 2.69 -0.25
N ARG A 34 8.17 3.66 -0.02
CA ARG A 34 8.09 4.57 1.14
C ARG A 34 6.77 5.35 1.17
N VAL A 35 6.29 5.86 0.03
CA VAL A 35 5.00 6.55 -0.04
C VAL A 35 3.86 5.62 0.43
N PHE A 36 3.82 4.40 -0.06
CA PHE A 36 2.84 3.40 0.39
C PHE A 36 2.95 3.11 1.89
N ALA A 37 4.17 2.83 2.38
CA ALA A 37 4.40 2.48 3.78
C ALA A 37 4.09 3.63 4.75
N VAL A 38 4.38 4.87 4.37
CA VAL A 38 4.02 6.05 5.18
C VAL A 38 2.51 6.21 5.25
N ASN A 39 1.78 6.08 4.14
CA ASN A 39 0.30 6.19 4.17
C ASN A 39 -0.34 5.09 5.02
N TYR A 40 0.21 3.87 4.99
CA TYR A 40 -0.18 2.80 5.90
C TYR A 40 0.09 3.19 7.37
N ASN A 41 1.31 3.62 7.70
CA ASN A 41 1.70 3.96 9.07
C ASN A 41 0.88 5.13 9.63
N GLU A 42 0.58 6.14 8.81
CA GLU A 42 -0.27 7.27 9.20
C GLU A 42 -1.69 6.80 9.54
N LEU A 43 -2.30 5.94 8.72
CA LEU A 43 -3.60 5.36 8.99
C LEU A 43 -3.61 4.54 10.30
N ILE A 44 -2.66 3.62 10.46
CA ILE A 44 -2.63 2.74 11.64
C ILE A 44 -2.37 3.53 12.91
N LYS A 45 -1.42 4.47 12.87
CA LYS A 45 -1.11 5.35 14.00
C LYS A 45 -2.30 6.22 14.39
N TYR A 46 -3.04 6.74 13.40
CA TYR A 46 -4.23 7.55 13.65
C TYR A 46 -5.35 6.77 14.35
N LEU A 47 -5.42 5.46 14.15
CA LEU A 47 -6.45 4.59 14.74
C LEU A 47 -5.98 3.83 15.99
N GLU A 48 -4.73 4.01 16.42
CA GLU A 48 -4.12 3.20 17.48
C GLU A 48 -4.79 3.39 18.85
N HIS A 49 -5.24 4.61 19.15
CA HIS A 49 -5.93 4.93 20.41
C HIS A 49 -7.26 4.19 20.57
N LEU A 50 -7.88 3.74 19.47
CA LEU A 50 -9.12 2.96 19.52
C LEU A 50 -8.94 1.58 20.17
N LYS A 51 -7.70 1.06 20.17
CA LYS A 51 -7.34 -0.20 20.85
C LYS A 51 -7.31 -0.08 22.37
N ASN A 52 -7.27 1.15 22.91
CA ASN A 52 -7.31 1.38 24.34
C ASN A 52 -8.75 1.70 24.77
N PRO A 53 -9.45 0.79 25.48
CA PRO A 53 -10.86 0.97 25.81
C PRO A 53 -11.10 2.19 26.69
N ARG A 54 -10.18 2.49 27.62
CA ARG A 54 -10.31 3.63 28.54
C ARG A 54 -10.22 4.95 27.80
N GLU A 55 -9.22 5.07 26.92
CA GLU A 55 -8.98 6.26 26.12
C GLU A 55 -10.12 6.49 25.14
N SER A 56 -10.47 5.48 24.34
CA SER A 56 -11.53 5.55 23.33
C SER A 56 -12.92 5.80 23.93
N LEU A 57 -13.30 5.14 25.03
CA LEU A 57 -14.57 5.42 25.73
C LEU A 57 -14.60 6.85 26.25
N SER A 58 -13.50 7.34 26.83
CA SER A 58 -13.45 8.72 27.31
C SER A 58 -13.64 9.73 26.17
N LEU A 59 -13.17 9.41 24.96
CA LEU A 59 -13.21 10.27 23.78
C LEU A 59 -14.53 10.20 23.02
N TYR A 60 -15.25 9.08 23.02
CA TYR A 60 -16.37 8.86 22.08
C TYR A 60 -17.70 8.41 22.72
N ASN A 61 -17.77 8.14 24.03
CA ASN A 61 -18.96 7.58 24.68
C ASN A 61 -20.05 8.60 25.12
N ASN A 62 -20.14 9.80 24.51
CA ASN A 62 -21.13 10.82 24.91
C ASN A 62 -21.79 11.52 23.70
N ILE A 63 -23.10 11.81 23.82
CA ILE A 63 -23.94 12.44 22.78
C ILE A 63 -23.37 13.80 22.31
N ASP A 64 -22.73 14.56 23.20
CA ASP A 64 -22.12 15.86 22.86
C ASP A 64 -20.84 15.74 22.01
N LYS A 65 -20.35 14.52 21.76
CA LYS A 65 -19.11 14.25 21.03
C LYS A 65 -19.32 13.82 19.59
N GLN A 66 -20.51 14.04 19.03
CA GLN A 66 -20.79 13.82 17.60
C GLN A 66 -19.76 14.52 16.70
N LYS A 67 -19.29 15.71 17.09
CA LYS A 67 -18.24 16.43 16.37
C LYS A 67 -16.92 15.65 16.33
N GLU A 68 -16.49 15.06 17.44
CA GLU A 68 -15.24 14.29 17.52
C GLU A 68 -15.33 12.99 16.73
N VAL A 69 -16.49 12.33 16.76
CA VAL A 69 -16.76 11.14 15.94
C VAL A 69 -16.72 11.50 14.45
N ASN A 70 -17.32 12.62 14.04
CA ASN A 70 -17.28 13.07 12.65
C ASN A 70 -15.84 13.40 12.20
N LEU A 71 -15.05 14.08 13.02
CA LEU A 71 -13.63 14.34 12.73
C LEU A 71 -12.83 13.05 12.58
N LEU A 72 -13.08 12.06 13.44
CA LEU A 72 -12.48 10.73 13.33
C LEU A 72 -12.86 10.06 12.01
N ILE A 73 -14.13 10.07 11.64
CA ILE A 73 -14.63 9.49 10.39
C ILE A 73 -14.00 10.16 9.16
N ASP A 74 -13.98 11.49 9.12
CA ASP A 74 -13.47 12.27 7.99
C ASP A 74 -11.98 11.99 7.77
N GLU A 75 -11.18 12.08 8.83
CA GLU A 75 -9.73 11.87 8.74
C GLU A 75 -9.38 10.40 8.47
N THR A 76 -10.11 9.45 9.06
CA THR A 76 -9.98 8.03 8.73
C THR A 76 -10.26 7.78 7.25
N SER A 77 -11.32 8.38 6.71
CA SER A 77 -11.70 8.24 5.30
C SER A 77 -10.61 8.80 4.38
N ARG A 78 -10.04 9.97 4.72
CA ARG A 78 -8.93 10.59 3.98
C ARG A 78 -7.67 9.71 3.99
N LEU A 79 -7.25 9.25 5.17
CA LEU A 79 -6.06 8.40 5.32
C LEU A 79 -6.24 7.05 4.61
N PHE A 80 -7.40 6.43 4.74
CA PHE A 80 -7.71 5.16 4.07
C PHE A 80 -7.75 5.32 2.54
N HIS A 81 -8.31 6.41 2.03
CA HIS A 81 -8.23 6.75 0.61
C HIS A 81 -6.78 6.85 0.13
N ASN A 82 -5.92 7.54 0.88
CA ASN A 82 -4.52 7.70 0.51
C ASN A 82 -3.74 6.38 0.55
N PHE A 83 -4.01 5.51 1.52
CA PHE A 83 -3.46 4.15 1.57
C PHE A 83 -3.84 3.35 0.31
N LEU A 84 -5.13 3.31 -0.06
CA LEU A 84 -5.59 2.61 -1.26
C LEU A 84 -5.00 3.21 -2.55
N ALA A 85 -4.91 4.54 -2.63
CA ALA A 85 -4.32 5.23 -3.77
C ALA A 85 -2.83 4.90 -3.93
N SER A 86 -2.05 5.00 -2.85
CA SER A 86 -0.62 4.72 -2.85
C SER A 86 -0.32 3.25 -3.14
N ALA A 87 -1.18 2.31 -2.72
CA ALA A 87 -1.07 0.90 -3.07
C ALA A 87 -1.08 0.69 -4.60
N LYS A 88 -1.99 1.35 -5.33
CA LYS A 88 -2.05 1.24 -6.80
C LYS A 88 -0.86 1.91 -7.47
N THR A 89 -0.46 3.09 -7.00
CA THR A 89 0.75 3.78 -7.48
C THR A 89 1.98 2.89 -7.38
N LEU A 90 2.15 2.22 -6.24
CA LEU A 90 3.25 1.29 -6.00
C LEU A 90 3.26 0.12 -7.00
N VAL A 91 2.12 -0.53 -7.22
CA VAL A 91 1.98 -1.63 -8.19
C VAL A 91 2.35 -1.17 -9.60
N ASP A 92 1.85 -0.01 -10.04
CA ASP A 92 2.12 0.51 -11.39
C ASP A 92 3.58 0.87 -11.59
N HIS A 93 4.18 1.61 -10.65
CA HIS A 93 5.58 2.02 -10.71
C HIS A 93 6.49 0.79 -10.78
N THR A 94 6.21 -0.22 -9.97
CA THR A 94 6.98 -1.47 -9.93
C THR A 94 6.92 -2.21 -11.24
N ARG A 95 5.72 -2.43 -11.79
CA ARG A 95 5.57 -3.11 -13.06
C ARG A 95 6.32 -2.39 -14.18
N VAL A 96 6.23 -1.07 -14.25
CA VAL A 96 6.92 -0.26 -15.27
C VAL A 96 8.44 -0.31 -15.09
N ILE A 97 8.93 -0.13 -13.85
CA ILE A 97 10.37 -0.11 -13.56
C ILE A 97 10.99 -1.49 -13.77
N VAL A 98 10.37 -2.56 -13.27
CA VAL A 98 10.84 -3.94 -13.47
C VAL A 98 10.89 -4.27 -14.95
N LYS A 99 9.84 -3.94 -15.72
CA LYS A 99 9.85 -4.13 -17.17
C LYS A 99 10.98 -3.34 -17.84
N ARG A 100 11.20 -2.09 -17.43
CA ARG A 100 12.25 -1.23 -18.00
C ARG A 100 13.65 -1.80 -17.76
N LEU A 101 13.95 -2.25 -16.54
CA LEU A 101 15.27 -2.71 -16.16
C LEU A 101 15.58 -4.14 -16.62
N TYR A 102 14.57 -5.00 -16.71
CA TYR A 102 14.78 -6.44 -16.81
C TYR A 102 14.06 -7.12 -17.99
N SER A 103 13.55 -6.36 -18.97
CA SER A 103 12.75 -6.91 -20.09
C SER A 103 13.40 -8.06 -20.87
N ASN A 104 14.74 -8.11 -20.90
CA ASN A 104 15.50 -9.11 -21.66
C ASN A 104 16.19 -10.14 -20.76
N GLN A 105 15.89 -10.15 -19.46
CA GLN A 105 16.61 -10.97 -18.47
C GLN A 105 15.74 -12.12 -17.97
N GLU A 106 16.39 -13.19 -17.51
CA GLU A 106 15.71 -14.32 -16.85
C GLU A 106 14.92 -13.87 -15.62
N PHE A 107 15.36 -12.79 -14.95
CA PHE A 107 14.68 -12.21 -13.80
C PHE A 107 13.23 -11.81 -14.06
N ILE A 108 12.83 -11.44 -15.30
CA ILE A 108 11.41 -11.13 -15.56
C ILE A 108 10.50 -12.35 -15.38
N LYS A 109 11.03 -13.55 -15.65
CA LYS A 109 10.32 -14.82 -15.43
C LYS A 109 10.25 -15.14 -13.94
N GLU A 110 11.35 -14.94 -13.22
CA GLU A 110 11.41 -15.09 -11.76
C GLU A 110 10.40 -14.15 -11.07
N TYR A 111 10.38 -12.88 -11.47
CA TYR A 111 9.42 -11.87 -11.02
C TYR A 111 7.97 -12.28 -11.29
N GLN A 112 7.65 -12.71 -12.51
CA GLN A 112 6.29 -13.11 -12.84
C GLN A 112 5.88 -14.35 -12.03
N ALA A 113 6.76 -15.34 -11.88
CA ALA A 113 6.49 -16.52 -11.05
C ALA A 113 6.21 -16.13 -9.59
N LYS A 114 6.97 -15.17 -9.03
CA LYS A 114 6.74 -14.68 -7.67
C LYS A 114 5.41 -13.95 -7.53
N ILE A 115 5.03 -13.13 -8.52
CA ILE A 115 3.71 -12.49 -8.57
C ILE A 115 2.60 -13.55 -8.62
N ASP A 116 2.73 -14.55 -9.48
CA ASP A 116 1.71 -15.59 -9.65
C ASP A 116 1.53 -16.44 -8.38
N GLN A 117 2.64 -16.71 -7.69
CA GLN A 117 2.68 -17.46 -6.44
C GLN A 117 2.07 -16.69 -5.28
N ASP A 118 2.51 -15.44 -5.05
CA ASP A 118 2.23 -14.74 -3.79
C ASP A 118 1.09 -13.73 -3.90
N ILE A 119 0.87 -13.14 -5.08
CA ILE A 119 0.08 -11.91 -5.24
C ILE A 119 -1.15 -12.12 -6.13
N ALA A 120 -0.99 -12.68 -7.33
CA ALA A 120 -2.03 -12.67 -8.37
C ALA A 120 -3.30 -13.41 -7.97
N ASN A 121 -3.16 -14.46 -7.16
CA ASN A 121 -4.29 -15.27 -6.70
C ASN A 121 -4.74 -14.94 -5.27
N ASN A 122 -4.06 -14.03 -4.59
CA ASN A 122 -4.40 -13.66 -3.22
C ASN A 122 -5.72 -12.86 -3.17
N ASP A 123 -6.66 -13.31 -2.34
CA ASP A 123 -7.99 -12.72 -2.27
C ASP A 123 -8.00 -11.31 -1.69
N VAL A 124 -7.15 -11.03 -0.69
CA VAL A 124 -6.98 -9.71 -0.09
C VAL A 124 -6.43 -8.72 -1.12
N GLN A 125 -5.44 -9.13 -1.92
CA GLN A 125 -4.91 -8.31 -3.00
C GLN A 125 -6.00 -7.92 -3.99
N LYS A 126 -6.77 -8.90 -4.47
CA LYS A 126 -7.86 -8.65 -5.42
C LYS A 126 -8.88 -7.73 -4.80
N PHE A 127 -9.29 -7.99 -3.57
CA PHE A 127 -10.26 -7.17 -2.86
C PHE A 127 -9.80 -5.72 -2.69
N VAL A 128 -8.57 -5.48 -2.23
CA VAL A 128 -8.01 -4.12 -2.08
C VAL A 128 -7.95 -3.38 -3.42
N GLN A 129 -7.63 -4.07 -4.52
CA GLN A 129 -7.66 -3.48 -5.86
C GLN A 129 -9.07 -3.01 -6.24
N TYR A 130 -10.11 -3.82 -5.99
CA TYR A 130 -11.49 -3.43 -6.26
C TYR A 130 -12.01 -2.39 -5.28
N LEU A 131 -11.62 -2.45 -4.00
CA LEU A 131 -11.98 -1.46 -3.00
C LEU A 131 -11.39 -0.09 -3.34
N ARG A 132 -10.16 -0.04 -3.87
CA ARG A 132 -9.59 1.19 -4.44
C ARG A 132 -10.46 1.70 -5.59
N ASN A 133 -10.89 0.84 -6.50
CA ASN A 133 -11.74 1.26 -7.62
C ASN A 133 -13.10 1.77 -7.15
N TYR A 134 -13.72 1.11 -6.17
CA TYR A 134 -14.91 1.61 -5.49
C TYR A 134 -14.65 3.02 -4.94
N THR A 135 -13.60 3.17 -4.13
CA THR A 135 -13.24 4.41 -3.44
C THR A 135 -12.92 5.58 -4.38
N GLN A 136 -12.31 5.31 -5.54
CA GLN A 136 -11.85 6.37 -6.46
C GLN A 136 -12.77 6.63 -7.65
N HIS A 137 -13.63 5.67 -8.01
CA HIS A 137 -14.44 5.76 -9.22
C HIS A 137 -15.95 5.59 -8.98
N TYR A 138 -16.36 5.13 -7.80
CA TYR A 138 -17.76 4.98 -7.46
C TYR A 138 -18.18 5.93 -6.32
N THR A 139 -17.63 5.74 -5.12
CA THR A 139 -17.88 6.62 -3.96
C THR A 139 -16.85 6.39 -2.86
N LEU A 140 -16.66 7.36 -1.97
CA LEU A 140 -15.83 7.19 -0.78
C LEU A 140 -16.59 6.34 0.25
N PRO A 141 -16.09 5.15 0.64
CA PRO A 141 -16.72 4.37 1.69
C PRO A 141 -16.54 5.07 3.04
N ILE A 142 -17.65 5.49 3.65
CA ILE A 142 -17.64 6.15 4.96
C ILE A 142 -17.61 5.08 6.05
N PRO A 143 -16.54 4.98 6.85
CA PRO A 143 -16.48 4.05 7.95
C PRO A 143 -17.34 4.55 9.12
N ALA A 144 -17.83 3.62 9.92
CA ALA A 144 -18.48 3.90 11.20
C ALA A 144 -17.56 3.48 12.34
N LEU A 145 -17.59 4.25 13.43
CA LEU A 145 -17.03 3.81 14.70
C LEU A 145 -17.94 2.73 15.28
N GLN A 146 -17.40 1.54 15.48
CA GLN A 146 -18.11 0.41 16.09
C GLN A 146 -17.47 0.02 17.40
N ILE A 147 -18.31 -0.37 18.36
CA ILE A 147 -17.92 -0.87 19.67
C ILE A 147 -18.30 -2.34 19.73
N GLU A 148 -17.31 -3.20 19.94
CA GLU A 148 -17.54 -4.62 20.19
C GLU A 148 -17.34 -4.92 21.68
N PHE A 149 -18.29 -5.66 22.24
CA PHE A 149 -18.28 -6.12 23.63
C PHE A 149 -17.92 -7.60 23.63
N ALA A 150 -16.62 -7.90 23.64
CA ALA A 150 -16.09 -9.26 23.80
C ALA A 150 -15.61 -9.45 25.26
N GLU A 151 -14.52 -10.20 25.49
CA GLU A 151 -13.87 -10.25 26.82
C GLU A 151 -13.35 -8.88 27.26
N ASP A 152 -12.97 -8.04 26.30
CA ASP A 152 -12.66 -6.62 26.44
C ASP A 152 -13.55 -5.77 25.51
N ILE A 153 -13.63 -4.46 25.77
CA ILE A 153 -14.31 -3.48 24.90
C ILE A 153 -13.34 -3.03 23.81
N GLU A 154 -13.61 -3.32 22.55
CA GLU A 154 -12.79 -2.84 21.43
C GLU A 154 -13.57 -1.82 20.61
N MET A 155 -12.97 -0.64 20.37
CA MET A 155 -13.47 0.31 19.38
C MET A 155 -12.68 0.16 18.07
N SER A 156 -13.37 0.24 16.94
CA SER A 156 -12.71 0.20 15.64
C SER A 156 -13.50 0.91 14.55
N MET A 157 -12.78 1.43 13.56
CA MET A 157 -13.38 1.99 12.35
C MET A 157 -13.65 0.87 11.35
N ARG A 158 -14.91 0.73 10.93
CA ARG A 158 -15.37 -0.38 10.09
C ARG A 158 -16.22 0.09 8.92
N LEU A 159 -16.11 -0.62 7.79
CA LEU A 159 -17.01 -0.46 6.66
C LEU A 159 -18.18 -1.42 6.78
N ASP A 160 -19.38 -0.94 6.46
CA ASP A 160 -20.55 -1.79 6.28
C ASP A 160 -20.42 -2.58 4.97
N VAL A 161 -20.32 -3.90 5.10
CA VAL A 161 -20.13 -4.82 3.98
C VAL A 161 -21.39 -4.88 3.12
N ASN A 162 -22.58 -4.69 3.68
CA ASN A 162 -23.82 -4.66 2.90
C ASN A 162 -23.86 -3.45 1.97
N ILE A 163 -23.32 -2.30 2.38
CA ILE A 163 -23.16 -1.14 1.49
C ILE A 163 -22.17 -1.47 0.36
N LEU A 164 -21.03 -2.09 0.68
CA LEU A 164 -20.06 -2.50 -0.34
C LEU A 164 -20.69 -3.45 -1.36
N LYS A 165 -21.49 -4.43 -0.91
CA LYS A 165 -22.17 -5.43 -1.76
C LYS A 165 -23.14 -4.83 -2.78
N GLN A 166 -23.61 -3.60 -2.58
CA GLN A 166 -24.48 -2.89 -3.53
C GLN A 166 -23.76 -2.51 -4.84
N TRP A 167 -22.43 -2.39 -4.82
CA TRP A 167 -21.66 -2.14 -6.04
C TRP A 167 -21.48 -3.45 -6.82
N GLY A 168 -21.95 -3.50 -8.07
CA GLY A 168 -21.94 -4.74 -8.88
C GLY A 168 -20.57 -5.15 -9.45
N GLU A 169 -19.56 -4.27 -9.40
CA GLU A 169 -18.31 -4.42 -10.16
C GLU A 169 -17.18 -5.15 -9.41
N TRP A 170 -17.46 -5.87 -8.32
CA TRP A 170 -16.44 -6.60 -7.54
C TRP A 170 -15.76 -7.74 -8.31
N LYS A 171 -16.38 -8.28 -9.38
CA LYS A 171 -15.80 -9.31 -10.28
C LYS A 171 -15.04 -10.41 -9.52
N SER A 172 -13.72 -10.49 -9.70
CA SER A 172 -12.87 -11.54 -9.13
C SER A 172 -12.64 -11.44 -7.62
N SER A 173 -13.07 -10.36 -6.96
CA SER A 173 -13.06 -10.25 -5.49
C SER A 173 -14.43 -10.50 -4.85
N ARG A 174 -15.46 -10.83 -5.64
CA ARG A 174 -16.81 -11.09 -5.11
C ARG A 174 -16.82 -12.25 -4.11
N SER A 175 -16.08 -13.33 -4.37
CA SER A 175 -15.99 -14.47 -3.45
C SER A 175 -15.48 -14.04 -2.08
N TYR A 176 -14.39 -13.26 -2.03
CA TYR A 176 -13.84 -12.72 -0.79
C TYR A 176 -14.85 -11.83 -0.06
N LEU A 177 -15.52 -10.93 -0.78
CA LEU A 177 -16.56 -10.06 -0.20
C LEU A 177 -17.71 -10.86 0.44
N GLU A 178 -18.06 -12.03 -0.08
CA GLU A 178 -19.08 -12.90 0.54
C GLU A 178 -18.58 -13.66 1.77
N THR A 179 -17.27 -13.83 1.93
CA THR A 179 -16.70 -14.44 3.15
C THR A 179 -16.62 -13.46 4.31
N LEU A 180 -16.68 -12.16 4.04
CA LEU A 180 -16.72 -11.13 5.05
C LEU A 180 -18.05 -11.18 5.81
N GLY A 181 -17.99 -10.95 7.12
CA GLY A 181 -19.17 -10.68 7.94
C GLY A 181 -19.82 -9.34 7.59
N ASP A 182 -20.70 -8.83 8.46
CA ASP A 182 -21.43 -7.59 8.19
C ASP A 182 -20.54 -6.33 8.19
N ASN A 183 -19.40 -6.40 8.87
CA ASN A 183 -18.51 -5.26 9.05
C ASN A 183 -17.06 -5.64 8.78
N LEU A 184 -16.35 -4.74 8.10
CA LEU A 184 -14.95 -4.92 7.74
C LEU A 184 -14.06 -3.94 8.51
N SER A 185 -13.16 -4.45 9.34
CA SER A 185 -12.17 -3.64 10.07
C SER A 185 -11.12 -3.05 9.14
N LEU A 186 -10.98 -1.72 9.15
CA LEU A 186 -9.97 -1.03 8.35
C LEU A 186 -8.54 -1.36 8.79
N ILE A 187 -8.32 -1.50 10.10
CA ILE A 187 -7.00 -1.88 10.65
C ILE A 187 -6.63 -3.28 10.17
N TYR A 188 -7.54 -4.25 10.31
CA TYR A 188 -7.27 -5.64 9.93
C TYR A 188 -6.92 -5.76 8.45
N LEU A 189 -7.78 -5.21 7.57
CA LEU A 189 -7.54 -5.24 6.12
C LEU A 189 -6.23 -4.56 5.73
N SER A 190 -5.97 -3.38 6.30
CA SER A 190 -4.77 -2.60 5.98
C SER A 190 -3.50 -3.33 6.41
N ASN A 191 -3.50 -3.95 7.59
CA ASN A 191 -2.38 -4.75 8.09
C ASN A 191 -2.14 -5.98 7.22
N GLU A 192 -3.19 -6.73 6.90
CA GLU A 192 -3.10 -7.95 6.10
C GLU A 192 -2.53 -7.66 4.71
N TYR A 193 -3.05 -6.63 4.04
CA TYR A 193 -2.53 -6.19 2.75
C TYR A 193 -1.10 -5.63 2.85
N PHE A 194 -0.80 -4.84 3.89
CA PHE A 194 0.54 -4.28 4.07
C PHE A 194 1.59 -5.37 4.25
N ILE A 195 1.32 -6.40 5.06
CA ILE A 195 2.23 -7.54 5.27
C ILE A 195 2.47 -8.28 3.95
N LEU A 196 1.41 -8.54 3.17
CA LEU A 196 1.52 -9.18 1.86
C LEU A 196 2.49 -8.42 0.95
N ILE A 197 2.30 -7.10 0.83
CA ILE A 197 3.14 -6.25 -0.01
C ILE A 197 4.56 -6.13 0.56
N GLN A 198 4.72 -5.94 1.87
CA GLN A 198 6.04 -5.87 2.51
C GLN A 198 6.88 -7.12 2.22
N ASN A 199 6.30 -8.31 2.36
CA ASN A 199 7.00 -9.56 2.10
C ASN A 199 7.47 -9.67 0.64
N PHE A 200 6.61 -9.25 -0.30
CA PHE A 200 6.99 -9.20 -1.72
C PHE A 200 8.14 -8.20 -1.97
N TYR A 201 8.10 -7.02 -1.34
CA TYR A 201 9.14 -6.00 -1.51
C TYR A 201 10.47 -6.37 -0.87
N GLN A 202 10.43 -7.09 0.26
CA GLN A 202 11.63 -7.64 0.86
C GLN A 202 12.33 -8.58 -0.12
N TRP A 203 11.60 -9.55 -0.68
CA TRP A 203 12.13 -10.45 -1.70
C TRP A 203 12.64 -9.71 -2.94
N LEU A 204 11.85 -8.75 -3.46
CA LEU A 204 12.20 -8.01 -4.67
C LEU A 204 13.51 -7.23 -4.47
N THR A 205 13.65 -6.56 -3.33
CA THR A 205 14.85 -5.78 -2.99
C THR A 205 16.06 -6.69 -2.86
N GLU A 206 15.97 -7.78 -2.08
CA GLU A 206 17.06 -8.75 -1.90
C GLU A 206 17.53 -9.31 -3.25
N ARG A 207 16.59 -9.60 -4.15
CA ARG A 207 16.92 -10.16 -5.46
C ARG A 207 17.54 -9.15 -6.41
N GLN A 208 17.07 -7.90 -6.41
CA GLN A 208 17.69 -6.80 -7.16
C GLN A 208 19.12 -6.51 -6.67
N GLU A 209 19.35 -6.57 -5.35
CA GLU A 209 20.70 -6.40 -4.80
C GLU A 209 21.66 -7.50 -5.20
N GLN A 210 21.17 -8.74 -5.32
CA GLN A 210 21.98 -9.87 -5.78
C GLN A 210 22.33 -9.73 -7.26
N LEU A 211 21.39 -9.28 -8.10
CA LEU A 211 21.61 -9.04 -9.54
C LEU A 211 22.62 -7.92 -9.79
N HIS A 212 22.55 -6.84 -9.01
CA HIS A 212 23.39 -5.65 -9.19
C HIS A 212 24.61 -5.61 -8.25
N LYS A 213 24.99 -6.74 -7.65
CA LYS A 213 26.10 -6.82 -6.71
C LYS A 213 27.44 -6.44 -7.35
N SER A 214 27.65 -6.80 -8.62
CA SER A 214 28.83 -6.41 -9.41
C SER A 214 28.84 -4.93 -9.78
N ASP A 215 27.67 -4.34 -9.96
CA ASP A 215 27.50 -2.97 -10.44
C ASP A 215 27.77 -1.96 -9.31
N LYS A 216 27.57 -2.39 -8.04
CA LYS A 216 27.94 -1.64 -6.83
C LYS A 216 29.46 -1.45 -6.64
N LEU A 217 30.33 -2.10 -7.43
CA LEU A 217 31.80 -1.94 -7.33
C LEU A 217 32.35 -0.71 -8.07
N LEU A 218 31.50 0.07 -8.75
CA LEU A 218 31.89 1.30 -9.46
C LEU A 218 31.40 2.59 -8.79
N SER A 219 30.75 2.51 -7.63
CA SER A 219 30.46 3.69 -6.81
C SER A 219 31.74 4.14 -6.09
N ILE A 220 32.39 5.14 -6.71
CA ILE A 220 33.47 5.96 -6.14
C ILE A 220 33.03 6.55 -4.79
#